data_AF-A0A2M7J3W8-F1
#
_entry.id   AF-A0A2M7J3W8-F1
#
_cell.length_a   1.000
_cell.length_b   1.000
_cell.length_c   1.000
_cell.angle_alpha   90.00
_cell.angle_beta   90.00
_cell.angle_gamma   90.00
#
_symmetry.space_group_name_H-M   'P 1'
#
loop_
_entity.id
_entity.type
_entity.pdbx_description
1 polymer ?
#
loop_
_entity_poly.entity_id
_entity_poly.type
_entity_poly.pdbx_seq_one_letter_code
_entity_poly.pdbx_strand_id
1 'polypeptide(L)'
;MLNRDIYQKDPSTRKLVNEGVASVNDEQTDQALSVLRYELETFVCDGQYEIGMSHILETYLKNVDQAQQPAVWVSGFFGSGKSHLVKMLRALWIDTEFEDGATARGIATLPQSIRDHLRELSTQAKRHGGVHAASGTLGSGASDKSVRLALLGILFKSVGLPEQYPVARFVMWLKHEGIYDTVRDHVQQNGFDWNEELDNFYVAEGLHEALVKTKPNLFPSTASCIDTLNNLYPYAQDVSSDEMLKAIRQALTRDGKFPLTVVVLDEVQQFIGPSAERSIEVQEAVEAICKNIGGKMLFVGTGQTAVTGVALLARLQGRFTVRIELSDADVDAVIRQVIL
;
A
#
# COMPACT_ATOMS: atom_id res chain seq x y z
N MET A 1 30.72 -9.27 -35.61
CA MET A 1 30.39 -9.10 -34.18
C MET A 1 28.89 -9.02 -34.11
N LEU A 2 28.22 -10.00 -33.48
CA LEU A 2 26.78 -9.94 -33.27
C LEU A 2 26.53 -9.05 -32.05
N ASN A 3 25.42 -8.29 -32.03
CA ASN A 3 25.10 -7.44 -30.88
C ASN A 3 25.04 -8.23 -29.56
N ARG A 4 24.66 -9.51 -29.61
CA ARG A 4 24.66 -10.41 -28.43
C ARG A 4 26.03 -10.57 -27.78
N ASP A 5 27.10 -10.46 -28.56
CA ASP A 5 28.49 -10.67 -28.12
C ASP A 5 29.05 -9.44 -27.35
N ILE A 6 28.29 -8.33 -27.33
CA ILE A 6 28.64 -7.10 -26.60
C ILE A 6 28.11 -7.13 -25.16
N TYR A 7 27.10 -7.96 -24.89
CA TYR A 7 26.39 -7.97 -23.62
C TYR A 7 26.95 -9.02 -22.67
N GLN A 8 27.04 -8.67 -21.38
CA GLN A 8 27.52 -9.59 -20.34
C GLN A 8 26.61 -10.83 -20.18
N LYS A 9 25.34 -10.69 -20.57
CA LYS A 9 24.33 -11.75 -20.62
C LYS A 9 23.60 -11.70 -21.96
N ASP A 10 23.37 -12.86 -22.60
CA ASP A 10 22.73 -12.92 -23.93
C ASP A 10 21.27 -12.39 -23.85
N PRO A 11 20.96 -11.25 -24.50
CA PRO A 11 19.62 -10.66 -24.44
C PRO A 11 18.54 -11.53 -25.09
N SER A 12 18.90 -12.46 -25.99
CA SER A 12 17.94 -13.41 -26.58
C SER A 12 17.47 -14.50 -25.63
N THR A 13 18.17 -14.68 -24.50
CA THR A 13 17.81 -15.62 -23.43
C THR A 13 17.09 -14.94 -22.27
N ARG A 14 17.06 -13.60 -22.23
CA ARG A 14 16.54 -12.82 -21.10
C ARG A 14 15.15 -12.27 -21.42
N LYS A 15 14.11 -12.92 -20.89
CA LYS A 15 12.74 -12.40 -20.94
C LYS A 15 12.53 -11.45 -19.75
N LEU A 16 12.09 -10.21 -20.01
CA LEU A 16 11.69 -9.30 -18.93
C LEU A 16 10.44 -9.87 -18.26
N VAL A 17 10.57 -10.30 -17.01
CA VAL A 17 9.48 -10.95 -16.27
C VAL A 17 8.31 -10.00 -16.03
N ASN A 18 8.59 -8.69 -15.95
CA ASN A 18 7.61 -7.62 -15.77
C ASN A 18 7.24 -6.87 -17.07
N GLU A 19 7.68 -7.36 -18.24
CA GLU A 19 7.47 -6.71 -19.55
C GLU A 19 7.91 -5.23 -19.61
N GLY A 20 8.76 -4.79 -18.68
CA GLY A 20 9.23 -3.39 -18.58
C GLY A 20 8.30 -2.44 -17.83
N VAL A 21 7.24 -2.91 -17.17
CA VAL A 21 6.31 -2.08 -16.39
C VAL A 21 6.31 -2.52 -14.92
N ALA A 22 6.63 -1.58 -14.02
CA ALA A 22 6.54 -1.82 -12.58
C ALA A 22 5.09 -1.65 -12.12
N SER A 23 4.43 -2.73 -11.72
CA SER A 23 3.13 -2.68 -11.02
C SER A 23 3.36 -2.43 -9.52
N VAL A 24 2.69 -1.41 -8.97
CA VAL A 24 2.70 -1.05 -7.54
C VAL A 24 1.41 -1.54 -6.91
N ASN A 25 1.43 -2.78 -6.43
CA ASN A 25 0.33 -3.40 -5.72
C ASN A 25 0.86 -4.29 -4.59
N ASP A 26 -0.04 -4.73 -3.71
CA ASP A 26 0.28 -5.60 -2.57
C ASP A 26 0.02 -7.10 -2.85
N GLU A 27 0.01 -7.53 -4.13
CA GLU A 27 -0.23 -8.93 -4.48
C GLU A 27 0.84 -9.86 -3.90
N GLN A 28 0.39 -11.00 -3.35
CA GLN A 28 1.22 -12.01 -2.69
C GLN A 28 1.21 -13.37 -3.43
N THR A 29 0.83 -13.38 -4.71
CA THR A 29 0.88 -14.62 -5.50
C THR A 29 2.33 -15.03 -5.78
N ASP A 30 2.59 -16.33 -5.96
CA ASP A 30 3.93 -16.85 -6.26
C ASP A 30 4.53 -16.15 -7.48
N GLN A 31 3.69 -15.85 -8.49
CA GLN A 31 4.11 -15.10 -9.67
C GLN A 31 4.53 -13.67 -9.32
N ALA A 32 3.73 -12.93 -8.53
CA ALA A 32 4.05 -11.56 -8.11
C ALA A 32 5.33 -11.51 -7.26
N LEU A 33 5.52 -12.49 -6.36
CA LEU A 33 6.73 -12.62 -5.56
C LEU A 33 7.95 -12.95 -6.43
N SER A 34 7.82 -13.82 -7.44
CA SER A 34 8.91 -14.10 -8.38
C SER A 34 9.35 -12.86 -9.17
N VAL A 35 8.39 -12.03 -9.57
CA VAL A 35 8.65 -10.75 -10.25
C VAL A 35 9.37 -9.80 -9.30
N LEU A 36 8.87 -9.65 -8.06
CA LEU A 36 9.49 -8.78 -7.07
C LEU A 36 10.92 -9.20 -6.74
N ARG A 37 11.19 -10.51 -6.59
CA ARG A 37 12.55 -11.03 -6.39
C ARG A 37 13.45 -10.62 -7.55
N TYR A 38 13.03 -10.86 -8.79
CA TYR A 38 13.82 -10.50 -9.96
C TYR A 38 14.13 -9.00 -10.02
N GLU A 39 13.14 -8.15 -9.70
CA GLU A 39 13.34 -6.70 -9.63
C GLU A 39 14.34 -6.32 -8.53
N LEU A 40 14.29 -6.94 -7.35
CA LEU A 40 15.25 -6.71 -6.26
C LEU A 40 16.67 -7.17 -6.62
N GLU A 41 16.82 -8.32 -7.29
CA GLU A 41 18.12 -8.83 -7.74
C GLU A 41 18.79 -7.92 -8.79
N THR A 42 17.96 -7.25 -9.59
CA THR A 42 18.41 -6.35 -10.66
C THR A 42 18.31 -4.87 -10.27
N PHE A 43 17.95 -4.59 -9.01
CA PHE A 43 17.78 -3.23 -8.52
C PHE A 43 19.12 -2.53 -8.38
N VAL A 44 19.29 -1.46 -9.15
CA VAL A 44 20.43 -0.55 -9.06
C VAL A 44 20.01 0.68 -8.26
N CYS A 45 20.44 0.75 -7.01
CA CYS A 45 20.21 1.90 -6.14
C CYS A 45 21.43 2.83 -6.18
N ASP A 46 21.49 3.68 -7.21
CA ASP A 46 22.57 4.64 -7.45
C ASP A 46 21.95 5.96 -7.95
N GLY A 47 22.74 7.04 -8.02
CA GLY A 47 22.29 8.33 -8.56
C GLY A 47 21.03 8.86 -7.87
N GLN A 48 19.99 9.22 -8.64
CA GLN A 48 18.75 9.74 -8.07
C GLN A 48 17.95 8.71 -7.26
N TYR A 49 18.13 7.42 -7.50
CA TYR A 49 17.49 6.39 -6.69
C TYR A 49 18.08 6.34 -5.29
N GLU A 50 19.41 6.40 -5.16
CA GLU A 50 20.05 6.46 -3.83
C GLU A 50 19.68 7.76 -3.11
N ILE A 51 19.81 8.91 -3.78
CA ILE A 51 19.48 10.22 -3.21
C ILE A 51 18.01 10.24 -2.75
N GLY A 52 17.11 9.76 -3.62
CA GLY A 52 15.68 9.70 -3.36
C GLY A 52 15.33 8.81 -2.17
N MET A 53 15.81 7.56 -2.20
CA MET A 53 15.58 6.59 -1.11
C MET A 53 16.15 7.09 0.22
N SER A 54 17.37 7.65 0.20
CA SER A 54 18.02 8.18 1.40
C SER A 54 17.22 9.33 1.99
N HIS A 55 16.80 10.30 1.16
CA HIS A 55 16.03 11.46 1.63
C HIS A 55 14.68 11.06 2.23
N ILE A 56 14.00 10.07 1.63
CA ILE A 56 12.74 9.53 2.14
C ILE A 56 12.94 8.90 3.52
N LEU A 57 13.89 7.96 3.63
CA LEU A 57 14.14 7.24 4.88
C LEU A 57 14.65 8.17 5.98
N GLU A 58 15.59 9.06 5.66
CA GLU A 58 16.14 10.04 6.60
C GLU A 58 15.04 10.97 7.12
N THR A 59 14.18 11.48 6.24
CA THR A 59 13.07 12.36 6.65
C THR A 59 12.10 11.61 7.54
N TYR A 60 11.76 10.36 7.20
CA TYR A 60 10.89 9.56 8.03
C TYR A 60 11.45 9.38 9.43
N LEU A 61 12.70 8.89 9.52
CA LEU A 61 13.38 8.57 10.78
C LEU A 61 13.52 9.79 11.69
N LYS A 62 13.82 10.98 11.13
CA LYS A 62 13.88 12.24 11.89
C LYS A 62 12.53 12.63 12.52
N ASN A 63 11.42 12.18 11.93
CA ASN A 63 10.08 12.62 12.31
C ASN A 63 9.21 11.53 12.97
N VAL A 64 9.73 10.31 13.21
CA VAL A 64 8.96 9.20 13.80
C VAL A 64 8.26 9.60 15.12
N ASP A 65 8.96 10.35 15.97
CA ASP A 65 8.46 10.81 17.27
C ASP A 65 7.80 12.20 17.23
N GLN A 66 7.67 12.79 16.04
CA GLN A 66 7.08 14.11 15.86
C GLN A 66 5.55 14.03 15.67
N ALA A 67 4.88 15.15 15.93
CA ALA A 67 3.42 15.23 15.81
C ALA A 67 2.91 15.04 14.38
N GLN A 68 3.76 15.21 13.37
CA GLN A 68 3.41 15.10 11.96
C GLN A 68 4.55 14.45 11.18
N GLN A 69 4.20 13.67 10.16
CA GLN A 69 5.13 13.13 9.18
C GLN A 69 4.93 13.87 7.84
N PRO A 70 5.96 14.58 7.32
CA PRO A 70 5.94 15.14 5.98
C PRO A 70 5.67 14.08 4.91
N ALA A 71 4.73 14.35 4.00
CA ALA A 71 4.50 13.46 2.86
C ALA A 71 5.54 13.69 1.75
N VAL A 72 5.79 12.66 0.94
CA VAL A 72 6.78 12.62 -0.13
C VAL A 72 6.11 12.60 -1.49
N TRP A 73 6.52 13.50 -2.37
CA TRP A 73 6.13 13.50 -3.78
C TRP A 73 7.29 13.04 -4.64
N VAL A 74 7.11 11.94 -5.37
CA VAL A 74 8.06 11.43 -6.35
C VAL A 74 7.58 11.80 -7.74
N SER A 75 8.33 12.64 -8.44
CA SER A 75 8.00 13.09 -9.79
C SER A 75 9.04 12.74 -10.84
N GLY A 76 8.62 12.73 -12.11
CA GLY A 76 9.46 12.36 -13.25
C GLY A 76 8.61 11.91 -14.45
N PHE A 77 9.16 11.98 -15.65
CA PHE A 77 8.46 11.61 -16.89
C PHE A 77 8.12 10.10 -16.95
N PHE A 78 7.34 9.69 -17.95
CA PHE A 78 6.99 8.28 -18.14
C PHE A 78 8.25 7.45 -18.44
N GLY A 79 8.48 6.36 -17.70
CA GLY A 79 9.69 5.55 -17.84
C GLY A 79 10.88 6.01 -16.98
N SER A 80 10.76 7.10 -16.21
CA SER A 80 11.80 7.53 -15.26
C SER A 80 11.95 6.62 -14.03
N GLY A 81 11.09 5.61 -13.91
CA GLY A 81 11.14 4.60 -12.85
C GLY A 81 10.56 5.00 -11.49
N LYS A 82 9.65 5.98 -11.44
CA LYS A 82 8.94 6.38 -10.20
C LYS A 82 8.29 5.21 -9.47
N SER A 83 7.43 4.47 -10.18
CA SER A 83 6.71 3.31 -9.68
C SER A 83 7.68 2.23 -9.17
N HIS A 84 8.80 2.04 -9.88
CA HIS A 84 9.84 1.11 -9.46
C HIS A 84 10.53 1.55 -8.16
N LEU A 85 10.94 2.83 -8.05
CA LEU A 85 11.54 3.36 -6.81
C LEU A 85 10.63 3.14 -5.60
N VAL A 86 9.35 3.49 -5.71
CA VAL A 86 8.41 3.38 -4.58
C VAL A 86 8.02 1.92 -4.28
N LYS A 87 8.01 1.04 -5.29
CA LYS A 87 7.86 -0.41 -5.11
C LYS A 87 9.03 -1.00 -4.31
N MET A 88 10.26 -0.63 -4.67
CA MET A 88 11.46 -1.07 -3.96
C MET A 88 11.48 -0.51 -2.53
N LEU A 89 11.13 0.77 -2.34
CA LEU A 89 10.97 1.35 -1.01
C LEU A 89 10.02 0.51 -0.15
N ARG A 90 8.83 0.17 -0.67
CA ARG A 90 7.84 -0.65 0.04
C ARG A 90 8.37 -2.02 0.42
N ALA A 91 8.97 -2.76 -0.53
CA ALA A 91 9.51 -4.09 -0.27
C ALA A 91 10.67 -4.07 0.75
N LEU A 92 11.56 -3.07 0.65
CA LEU A 92 12.66 -2.86 1.59
C LEU A 92 12.17 -2.41 2.97
N TRP A 93 11.08 -1.63 3.04
CA TRP A 93 10.51 -1.15 4.30
C TRP A 93 10.11 -2.29 5.22
N ILE A 94 9.38 -3.28 4.68
CA ILE A 94 8.93 -4.46 5.43
C ILE A 94 9.91 -5.63 5.37
N ASP A 95 11.02 -5.48 4.64
CA ASP A 95 12.01 -6.54 4.40
C ASP A 95 11.36 -7.84 3.92
N THR A 96 10.58 -7.76 2.83
CA THR A 96 9.75 -8.87 2.33
C THR A 96 10.52 -10.19 2.30
N GLU A 97 9.99 -11.20 3.00
CA GLU A 97 10.53 -12.55 3.07
C GLU A 97 10.01 -13.39 1.90
N PHE A 98 10.87 -14.23 1.34
CA PHE A 98 10.56 -15.15 0.25
C PHE A 98 10.50 -16.59 0.77
N GLU A 99 9.93 -17.51 -0.01
CA GLU A 99 9.70 -18.91 0.40
C GLU A 99 10.97 -19.67 0.84
N ASP A 100 12.14 -19.30 0.32
CA ASP A 100 13.43 -19.89 0.67
C ASP A 100 14.12 -19.21 1.87
N GLY A 101 13.44 -18.28 2.54
CA GLY A 101 13.94 -17.52 3.68
C GLY A 101 14.87 -16.35 3.31
N ALA A 102 15.11 -16.08 2.02
CA ALA A 102 15.78 -14.84 1.63
C ALA A 102 14.87 -13.64 1.90
N THR A 103 15.46 -12.45 2.11
CA THR A 103 14.71 -11.21 2.34
C THR A 103 15.05 -10.15 1.31
N ALA A 104 14.15 -9.17 1.12
CA ALA A 104 14.34 -8.09 0.18
C ALA A 104 15.66 -7.33 0.41
N ARG A 105 16.03 -7.08 1.67
CA ARG A 105 17.31 -6.42 2.02
C ARG A 105 18.52 -7.33 1.88
N GLY A 106 18.34 -8.65 1.93
CA GLY A 106 19.40 -9.63 1.67
C GLY A 106 19.69 -9.84 0.18
N ILE A 107 18.67 -9.68 -0.65
CA ILE A 107 18.75 -9.84 -2.12
C ILE A 107 19.27 -8.55 -2.78
N ALA A 108 18.75 -7.39 -2.38
CA ALA A 108 19.08 -6.13 -3.03
C ALA A 108 20.52 -5.66 -2.71
N THR A 109 21.27 -5.27 -3.74
CA THR A 109 22.59 -4.65 -3.55
C THR A 109 22.42 -3.15 -3.29
N LEU A 110 22.39 -2.78 -2.01
CA LEU A 110 22.13 -1.39 -1.58
C LEU A 110 23.42 -0.63 -1.22
N PRO A 111 23.46 0.70 -1.36
CA PRO A 111 24.49 1.53 -0.74
C PRO A 111 24.49 1.42 0.78
N GLN A 112 25.65 1.69 1.40
CA GLN A 112 25.81 1.59 2.86
C GLN A 112 24.86 2.55 3.60
N SER A 113 24.69 3.77 3.07
CA SER A 113 23.76 4.79 3.56
C SER A 113 22.33 4.25 3.71
N ILE A 114 21.81 3.59 2.68
CA ILE A 114 20.47 3.01 2.66
C ILE A 114 20.35 1.84 3.64
N ARG A 115 21.37 0.96 3.69
CA ARG A 115 21.39 -0.15 4.65
C ARG A 115 21.31 0.34 6.10
N ASP A 116 22.03 1.41 6.43
CA ASP A 116 22.04 1.95 7.78
C ASP A 116 20.70 2.59 8.15
N HIS A 117 20.06 3.31 7.23
CA HIS A 117 18.69 3.80 7.44
C HIS A 117 17.68 2.67 7.66
N LEU A 118 17.74 1.60 6.87
CA LEU A 118 16.83 0.45 7.02
C LEU A 118 17.05 -0.32 8.33
N ARG A 119 18.31 -0.40 8.80
CA ARG A 119 18.63 -0.95 10.14
C ARG A 119 18.07 -0.08 11.26
N GLU A 120 18.17 1.24 11.12
CA GLU A 120 17.57 2.16 12.10
C GLU A 120 16.04 2.05 12.10
N LEU A 121 15.40 1.94 10.92
CA LEU A 121 13.97 1.68 10.80
C LEU A 121 13.56 0.41 11.57
N SER A 122 14.28 -0.70 11.39
CA SER A 122 14.04 -1.93 12.15
C SER A 122 14.25 -1.76 13.66
N THR A 123 15.20 -0.93 14.07
CA THR A 123 15.47 -0.65 15.48
C THR A 123 14.33 0.14 16.12
N GLN A 124 13.83 1.17 15.44
CA GLN A 124 12.67 1.95 15.88
C GLN A 124 11.40 1.09 15.87
N ALA A 125 11.20 0.27 14.84
CA ALA A 125 10.03 -0.59 14.69
C ALA A 125 9.77 -1.50 15.91
N LYS A 126 10.83 -1.98 16.58
CA LYS A 126 10.71 -2.78 17.82
C LYS A 126 9.94 -2.05 18.92
N ARG A 127 10.00 -0.73 18.96
CA ARG A 127 9.28 0.10 19.94
C ARG A 127 7.80 0.28 19.57
N HIS A 128 7.50 0.28 18.27
CA HIS A 128 6.20 0.66 17.69
C HIS A 128 5.33 -0.51 17.17
N GLY A 129 5.65 -1.76 17.50
CA GLY A 129 4.83 -2.91 17.07
C GLY A 129 5.15 -3.39 15.65
N GLY A 130 6.36 -3.07 15.16
CA GLY A 130 6.86 -3.51 13.86
C GLY A 130 6.75 -2.44 12.77
N VAL A 131 6.96 -2.91 11.55
CA VAL A 131 6.79 -2.14 10.31
C VAL A 131 5.54 -2.62 9.58
N HIS A 132 4.95 -1.73 8.79
CA HIS A 132 3.87 -2.05 7.88
C HIS A 132 4.07 -1.28 6.57
N ALA A 133 3.60 -1.83 5.46
CA ALA A 133 3.56 -1.11 4.20
C ALA A 133 2.28 -1.44 3.45
N ALA A 134 1.74 -0.43 2.78
CA ALA A 134 0.61 -0.56 1.88
C ALA A 134 0.93 0.13 0.56
N SER A 135 0.49 -0.43 -0.55
CA SER A 135 0.71 0.15 -1.87
C SER A 135 -0.42 -0.11 -2.84
N GLY A 136 -0.73 0.90 -3.66
CA GLY A 136 -1.74 0.77 -4.70
C GLY A 136 -1.89 2.03 -5.55
N THR A 137 -2.58 1.87 -6.67
CA THR A 137 -2.99 2.97 -7.54
C THR A 137 -4.36 3.47 -7.11
N LEU A 138 -4.51 4.77 -6.90
CA LEU A 138 -5.84 5.34 -6.64
C LEU A 138 -6.70 5.19 -7.91
N GLY A 139 -7.91 4.67 -7.75
CA GLY A 139 -8.86 4.50 -8.87
C GLY A 139 -8.72 3.20 -9.67
N SER A 140 -8.01 2.19 -9.15
CA SER A 140 -7.94 0.85 -9.75
C SER A 140 -8.84 -0.18 -9.06
N GLY A 141 -9.64 0.23 -8.07
CA GLY A 141 -10.48 -0.64 -7.23
C GLY A 141 -11.96 -0.28 -7.29
N ALA A 142 -12.81 -1.01 -6.57
CA ALA A 142 -14.28 -0.84 -6.64
C ALA A 142 -14.81 0.54 -6.16
N SER A 143 -13.95 1.39 -5.57
CA SER A 143 -14.31 2.64 -4.89
C SER A 143 -13.89 3.92 -5.63
N ASP A 144 -14.05 3.96 -6.96
CA ASP A 144 -13.56 5.06 -7.83
C ASP A 144 -14.10 6.48 -7.56
N LYS A 145 -15.08 6.62 -6.66
CA LYS A 145 -15.76 7.90 -6.41
C LYS A 145 -15.31 8.63 -5.15
N SER A 146 -14.74 7.95 -4.15
CA SER A 146 -14.27 8.57 -2.91
C SER A 146 -12.79 8.27 -2.69
N VAL A 147 -12.00 9.33 -2.52
CA VAL A 147 -10.57 9.22 -2.19
C VAL A 147 -10.36 8.51 -0.85
N ARG A 148 -11.20 8.79 0.14
CA ARG A 148 -11.09 8.20 1.48
C ARG A 148 -11.37 6.70 1.43
N LEU A 149 -12.42 6.29 0.70
CA LEU A 149 -12.72 4.87 0.51
C LEU A 149 -11.64 4.16 -0.31
N ALA A 150 -11.13 4.76 -1.38
CA ALA A 150 -10.03 4.20 -2.17
C ALA A 150 -8.77 3.99 -1.30
N LEU A 151 -8.41 4.97 -0.48
CA LEU A 151 -7.28 4.86 0.44
C LEU A 151 -7.51 3.78 1.51
N LEU A 152 -8.71 3.69 2.07
CA LEU A 152 -9.07 2.62 3.01
C LEU A 152 -8.98 1.25 2.34
N GLY A 153 -9.44 1.10 1.10
CA GLY A 153 -9.33 -0.15 0.35
C GLY A 153 -7.88 -0.63 0.23
N ILE A 154 -6.95 0.27 -0.14
CA ILE A 154 -5.50 -0.03 -0.19
C ILE A 154 -4.99 -0.49 1.18
N LEU A 155 -5.36 0.21 2.25
CA LEU A 155 -4.92 -0.12 3.61
C LEU A 155 -5.52 -1.44 4.10
N PHE A 156 -6.80 -1.71 3.85
CA PHE A 156 -7.46 -2.96 4.22
C PHE A 156 -6.84 -4.15 3.51
N LYS A 157 -6.62 -4.03 2.19
CA LYS A 157 -5.96 -5.07 1.40
C LYS A 157 -4.57 -5.41 1.97
N SER A 158 -3.81 -4.39 2.38
CA SER A 158 -2.46 -4.59 2.94
C SER A 158 -2.44 -5.42 4.25
N VAL A 159 -3.58 -5.57 4.93
CA VAL A 159 -3.73 -6.40 6.14
C VAL A 159 -4.70 -7.58 5.94
N GLY A 160 -5.01 -7.93 4.70
CA GLY A 160 -5.88 -9.06 4.36
C GLY A 160 -7.35 -8.85 4.76
N LEU A 161 -7.81 -7.60 4.79
CA LEU A 161 -9.23 -7.25 4.95
C LEU A 161 -9.86 -6.98 3.57
N PRO A 162 -11.18 -7.18 3.42
CA PRO A 162 -11.91 -6.76 2.22
C PRO A 162 -11.71 -5.28 1.91
N GLU A 163 -11.65 -4.92 0.64
CA GLU A 163 -11.45 -3.53 0.23
C GLU A 163 -12.67 -2.64 0.52
N GLN A 164 -13.88 -3.24 0.50
CA GLN A 164 -15.13 -2.53 0.78
C GLN A 164 -15.24 -2.16 2.26
N TYR A 165 -15.36 -0.86 2.56
CA TYR A 165 -15.39 -0.34 3.93
C TYR A 165 -16.40 -1.02 4.88
N PRO A 166 -17.68 -1.22 4.51
CA PRO A 166 -18.65 -1.87 5.39
C PRO A 166 -18.26 -3.31 5.71
N VAL A 167 -17.79 -4.06 4.71
CA VAL A 167 -17.37 -5.46 4.83
C VAL A 167 -16.08 -5.58 5.64
N ALA A 168 -15.11 -4.69 5.42
CA ALA A 168 -13.89 -4.60 6.22
C ALA A 168 -14.20 -4.37 7.71
N ARG A 169 -15.11 -3.44 8.00
CA ARG A 169 -15.58 -3.17 9.36
C ARG A 169 -16.25 -4.39 9.99
N PHE A 170 -17.07 -5.10 9.23
CA PHE A 170 -17.70 -6.34 9.69
C PHE A 170 -16.65 -7.42 10.02
N VAL A 171 -15.65 -7.63 9.14
CA VAL A 171 -14.57 -8.59 9.39
C VAL A 171 -13.72 -8.19 10.59
N MET A 172 -13.41 -6.90 10.76
CA MET A 172 -12.72 -6.40 11.95
C MET A 172 -13.54 -6.66 13.23
N TRP A 173 -14.86 -6.51 13.17
CA TRP A 173 -15.74 -6.84 14.28
C TRP A 173 -15.74 -8.34 14.60
N LEU A 174 -15.82 -9.23 13.60
CA LEU A 174 -15.70 -10.68 13.80
C LEU A 174 -14.39 -11.06 14.51
N LYS A 175 -13.27 -10.46 14.08
CA LYS A 175 -11.95 -10.68 14.68
C LYS A 175 -11.90 -10.17 16.12
N HIS A 176 -12.42 -8.97 16.37
CA HIS A 176 -12.50 -8.39 17.72
C HIS A 176 -13.33 -9.25 18.68
N GLU A 177 -14.45 -9.80 18.19
CA GLU A 177 -15.31 -10.69 18.97
C GLU A 177 -14.77 -12.12 19.13
N GLY A 178 -13.64 -12.45 18.49
CA GLY A 178 -13.04 -13.79 18.54
C GLY A 178 -13.88 -14.88 17.85
N ILE A 179 -14.78 -14.49 16.92
CA ILE A 179 -15.69 -15.42 16.22
C ILE A 179 -15.39 -15.55 14.72
N TYR A 180 -14.35 -14.88 14.22
CA TYR A 180 -14.00 -14.89 12.80
C TYR A 180 -13.80 -16.31 12.24
N ASP A 181 -12.93 -17.11 12.85
CA ASP A 181 -12.67 -18.48 12.36
C ASP A 181 -13.91 -19.36 12.49
N THR A 182 -14.65 -19.25 13.60
CA THR A 182 -15.90 -20.01 13.80
C THR A 182 -16.93 -19.73 12.71
N VAL A 183 -17.13 -18.46 12.36
CA VAL A 183 -18.09 -18.06 11.32
C VAL A 183 -17.58 -18.50 9.94
N ARG A 184 -16.29 -18.27 9.63
CA ARG A 184 -15.69 -18.69 8.37
C ARG A 184 -15.79 -20.20 8.16
N ASP A 185 -15.41 -20.98 9.16
CA ASP A 185 -15.40 -22.43 9.07
C ASP A 185 -16.83 -22.99 8.92
N HIS A 186 -17.82 -22.36 9.55
CA HIS A 186 -19.23 -22.73 9.36
C HIS A 186 -19.71 -22.50 7.92
N VAL A 187 -19.38 -21.35 7.34
CA VAL A 187 -19.70 -21.03 5.93
C VAL A 187 -19.10 -22.08 5.00
N GLN A 188 -17.81 -22.40 5.18
CA GLN A 188 -17.11 -23.37 4.34
C GLN A 188 -17.62 -24.80 4.52
N GLN A 189 -17.94 -25.23 5.74
CA GLN A 189 -18.50 -26.55 6.01
C GLN A 189 -19.88 -26.77 5.38
N ASN A 190 -20.64 -25.68 5.17
CA ASN A 190 -21.92 -25.70 4.47
C ASN A 190 -21.79 -25.58 2.94
N GLY A 191 -20.56 -25.57 2.40
CA GLY A 191 -20.31 -25.60 0.96
C GLY A 191 -20.27 -24.23 0.28
N PHE A 192 -20.26 -23.13 1.05
CA PHE A 192 -20.14 -21.77 0.52
C PHE A 192 -18.67 -21.31 0.49
N ASP A 193 -18.31 -20.50 -0.50
CA ASP A 193 -17.01 -19.81 -0.52
C ASP A 193 -17.05 -18.57 0.37
N TRP A 194 -16.05 -18.43 1.24
CA TRP A 194 -15.99 -17.32 2.19
C TRP A 194 -15.85 -15.95 1.50
N ASN A 195 -15.06 -15.86 0.43
CA ASN A 195 -14.84 -14.59 -0.25
C ASN A 195 -16.06 -14.20 -1.07
N GLU A 196 -16.71 -15.16 -1.75
CA GLU A 196 -17.97 -14.94 -2.46
C GLU A 196 -19.08 -14.44 -1.52
N GLU A 197 -19.18 -15.01 -0.33
CA GLU A 197 -20.14 -14.56 0.68
C GLU A 197 -19.83 -13.14 1.19
N LEU A 198 -18.56 -12.77 1.31
CA LEU A 198 -18.18 -11.39 1.65
C LEU A 198 -18.41 -10.41 0.50
N ASP A 199 -18.23 -10.82 -0.75
CA ASP A 199 -18.52 -10.00 -1.94
C ASP A 199 -20.03 -9.76 -2.09
N ASN A 200 -20.84 -10.78 -1.75
CA ASN A 200 -22.30 -10.73 -1.76
C ASN A 200 -22.91 -10.44 -0.36
N PHE A 201 -22.17 -9.75 0.51
CA PHE A 201 -22.42 -9.56 1.95
C PHE A 201 -23.89 -9.44 2.40
N TYR A 202 -24.70 -8.65 1.67
CA TYR A 202 -26.09 -8.36 2.05
C TYR A 202 -27.10 -9.47 1.66
N VAL A 203 -26.71 -10.42 0.83
CA VAL A 203 -27.53 -11.54 0.34
C VAL A 203 -26.87 -12.90 0.57
N ALA A 204 -25.79 -12.93 1.36
CA ALA A 204 -24.97 -14.07 1.68
C ALA A 204 -25.66 -15.03 2.68
N GLU A 205 -26.38 -16.03 2.16
CA GLU A 205 -27.19 -16.95 2.96
C GLU A 205 -26.34 -17.75 3.96
N GLY A 206 -25.20 -18.28 3.52
CA GLY A 206 -24.31 -19.09 4.37
C GLY A 206 -23.72 -18.28 5.52
N LEU A 207 -23.34 -17.02 5.25
CA LEU A 207 -22.84 -16.08 6.25
C LEU A 207 -23.92 -15.74 7.28
N HIS A 208 -25.15 -15.46 6.84
CA HIS A 208 -26.23 -15.10 7.75
C HIS A 208 -26.61 -16.28 8.66
N GLU A 209 -26.66 -17.50 8.13
CA GLU A 209 -26.87 -18.70 8.93
C GLU A 209 -25.77 -18.92 9.98
N ALA A 210 -24.50 -18.74 9.58
CA ALA A 210 -23.36 -18.86 10.48
C ALA A 210 -23.44 -17.85 11.65
N LEU A 211 -23.87 -16.62 11.37
CA LEU A 211 -24.04 -15.58 12.38
C LEU A 211 -25.17 -15.89 13.36
N VAL A 212 -26.32 -16.34 12.87
CA VAL A 212 -27.47 -16.74 13.71
C VAL A 212 -27.07 -17.85 14.68
N LYS A 213 -26.31 -18.84 14.21
CA LYS A 213 -25.82 -19.93 15.05
C LYS A 213 -24.77 -19.48 16.08
N THR A 214 -23.87 -18.59 15.68
CA THR A 214 -22.72 -18.19 16.52
C THR A 214 -23.08 -17.14 17.57
N LYS A 215 -23.99 -16.20 17.23
CA LYS A 215 -24.42 -15.08 18.09
C LYS A 215 -25.96 -14.96 18.08
N PRO A 216 -26.73 -15.97 18.54
CA PRO A 216 -28.19 -16.00 18.43
C PRO A 216 -28.90 -14.86 19.18
N ASN A 217 -28.29 -14.33 20.25
CA ASN A 217 -28.85 -13.19 20.97
C ASN A 217 -28.79 -11.88 20.17
N LEU A 218 -27.80 -11.75 19.28
CA LEU A 218 -27.64 -10.57 18.42
C LEU A 218 -28.33 -10.80 17.06
N PHE A 219 -28.36 -12.04 16.59
CA PHE A 219 -28.98 -12.44 15.33
C PHE A 219 -29.99 -13.57 15.58
N PRO A 220 -31.22 -13.26 16.03
CA PRO A 220 -32.22 -14.29 16.38
C PRO A 220 -32.76 -15.09 15.18
N SER A 221 -32.68 -14.52 13.97
CA SER A 221 -33.11 -15.13 12.72
C SER A 221 -32.32 -14.54 11.54
N THR A 222 -32.35 -15.19 10.38
CA THR A 222 -31.69 -14.71 9.15
C THR A 222 -32.24 -13.36 8.71
N ALA A 223 -33.55 -13.16 8.75
CA ALA A 223 -34.18 -11.87 8.45
C ALA A 223 -33.69 -10.76 9.40
N SER A 224 -33.64 -11.03 10.72
CA SER A 224 -33.11 -10.08 11.69
C SER A 224 -31.61 -9.83 11.51
N CYS A 225 -30.86 -10.84 11.03
CA CYS A 225 -29.45 -10.70 10.71
C CYS A 225 -29.23 -9.72 9.56
N ILE A 226 -29.96 -9.87 8.46
CA ILE A 226 -29.91 -8.96 7.31
C ILE A 226 -30.21 -7.52 7.74
N ASP A 227 -31.29 -7.31 8.48
CA ASP A 227 -31.66 -5.98 8.98
C ASP A 227 -30.56 -5.37 9.88
N THR A 228 -29.98 -6.20 10.76
CA THR A 228 -28.90 -5.76 11.65
C THR A 228 -27.64 -5.40 10.86
N LEU A 229 -27.25 -6.20 9.86
CA LEU A 229 -26.08 -5.93 9.02
C LEU A 229 -26.28 -4.68 8.16
N ASN A 230 -27.47 -4.49 7.56
CA ASN A 230 -27.81 -3.29 6.80
C ASN A 230 -27.75 -2.02 7.66
N ASN A 231 -28.16 -2.09 8.93
CA ASN A 231 -28.13 -0.95 9.84
C ASN A 231 -26.72 -0.66 10.39
N LEU A 232 -25.93 -1.68 10.71
CA LEU A 232 -24.59 -1.51 11.31
C LEU A 232 -23.49 -1.26 10.28
N TYR A 233 -23.64 -1.83 9.09
CA TYR A 233 -22.67 -1.80 7.99
C TYR A 233 -23.36 -1.42 6.67
N PRO A 234 -24.04 -0.26 6.59
CA PRO A 234 -24.69 0.18 5.36
C PRO A 234 -23.66 0.44 4.26
N TYR A 235 -24.07 0.28 3.01
CA TYR A 235 -23.26 0.68 1.87
C TYR A 235 -22.91 2.18 1.97
N ALA A 236 -21.62 2.51 1.90
CA ALA A 236 -21.13 3.88 2.01
C ALA A 236 -20.61 4.36 0.65
N GLN A 237 -21.13 5.49 0.17
CA GLN A 237 -20.57 6.18 -1.01
C GLN A 237 -19.31 7.00 -0.66
N ASP A 238 -19.20 7.39 0.60
CA ASP A 238 -18.05 8.07 1.18
C ASP A 238 -18.08 7.92 2.71
N VAL A 239 -16.99 8.29 3.38
CA VAL A 239 -16.86 8.31 4.85
C VAL A 239 -16.30 9.65 5.31
N SER A 240 -16.58 10.03 6.55
CA SER A 240 -15.94 11.18 7.19
C SER A 240 -14.46 10.94 7.48
N SER A 241 -13.69 12.01 7.71
CA SER A 241 -12.30 11.90 8.16
C SER A 241 -12.16 11.13 9.47
N ASP A 242 -13.11 11.28 10.41
CA ASP A 242 -13.08 10.58 11.69
C ASP A 242 -13.32 9.07 11.54
N GLU A 243 -14.25 8.68 10.66
CA GLU A 243 -14.50 7.28 10.32
C GLU A 243 -13.29 6.65 9.64
N MET A 244 -12.68 7.36 8.68
CA MET A 244 -11.44 6.93 8.04
C MET A 244 -10.33 6.71 9.07
N LEU A 245 -10.06 7.70 9.92
CA LEU A 245 -9.03 7.60 10.96
C LEU A 245 -9.29 6.46 11.94
N LYS A 246 -10.54 6.27 12.36
CA LYS A 246 -10.94 5.17 13.25
C LYS A 246 -10.67 3.83 12.59
N ALA A 247 -11.05 3.67 11.33
CA ALA A 247 -10.87 2.42 10.59
C ALA A 247 -9.39 2.10 10.33
N ILE A 248 -8.56 3.09 9.99
CA ILE A 248 -7.11 2.91 9.84
C ILE A 248 -6.50 2.42 11.17
N ARG A 249 -6.87 3.04 12.29
CA ARG A 249 -6.38 2.61 13.61
C ARG A 249 -6.82 1.19 13.94
N GLN A 250 -8.07 0.84 13.69
CA GLN A 250 -8.59 -0.51 13.95
C GLN A 250 -7.91 -1.56 13.07
N ALA A 251 -7.63 -1.24 11.81
CA ALA A 251 -7.00 -2.17 10.87
C ALA A 251 -5.50 -2.38 11.13
N LEU A 252 -4.77 -1.33 11.52
CA LEU A 252 -3.30 -1.38 11.58
C LEU A 252 -2.72 -1.53 12.99
N THR A 253 -3.46 -1.14 14.05
CA THR A 253 -2.94 -1.22 15.42
C THR A 253 -2.82 -2.68 15.86
N ARG A 254 -1.63 -3.08 16.32
CA ARG A 254 -1.33 -4.42 16.82
C ARG A 254 -0.87 -4.32 18.27
N ASP A 255 -1.50 -5.08 19.17
CA ASP A 255 -1.16 -5.09 20.60
C ASP A 255 -1.10 -3.68 21.23
N GLY A 256 -2.04 -2.81 20.84
CA GLY A 256 -2.11 -1.41 21.30
C GLY A 256 -1.04 -0.48 20.71
N LYS A 257 -0.23 -0.94 19.76
CA LYS A 257 0.82 -0.16 19.09
C LYS A 257 0.50 0.03 17.61
N PHE A 258 0.71 1.25 17.13
CA PHE A 258 0.58 1.57 15.72
C PHE A 258 1.95 1.38 15.03
N PRO A 259 2.06 0.46 14.05
CA PRO A 259 3.33 0.11 13.41
C PRO A 259 3.89 1.27 12.57
N LEU A 260 5.21 1.25 12.37
CA LEU A 260 5.88 2.20 11.49
C LEU A 260 5.47 1.92 10.04
N THR A 261 4.59 2.76 9.50
CA THR A 261 3.84 2.49 8.29
C THR A 261 4.26 3.38 7.13
N VAL A 262 4.51 2.81 5.95
CA VAL A 262 4.58 3.55 4.69
C VAL A 262 3.37 3.24 3.81
N VAL A 263 2.76 4.26 3.22
CA VAL A 263 1.70 4.14 2.22
C VAL A 263 2.18 4.73 0.91
N VAL A 264 2.30 3.87 -0.08
CA VAL A 264 2.66 4.24 -1.45
C VAL A 264 1.39 4.37 -2.27
N LEU A 265 1.16 5.57 -2.81
CA LEU A 265 0.08 5.86 -3.72
C LEU A 265 0.69 6.12 -5.10
N ASP A 266 0.54 5.17 -6.01
CA ASP A 266 1.06 5.32 -7.36
C ASP A 266 0.05 6.07 -8.26
N GLU A 267 0.58 6.85 -9.19
CA GLU A 267 -0.16 7.63 -10.19
C GLU A 267 -1.23 8.56 -9.59
N VAL A 268 -0.93 9.18 -8.44
CA VAL A 268 -1.83 10.14 -7.75
C VAL A 268 -2.21 11.29 -8.67
N GLN A 269 -1.25 11.78 -9.47
CA GLN A 269 -1.53 12.84 -10.44
C GLN A 269 -2.53 12.39 -11.52
N GLN A 270 -2.41 11.16 -12.02
CA GLN A 270 -3.34 10.62 -13.02
C GLN A 270 -4.73 10.46 -12.43
N PHE A 271 -4.81 9.99 -11.17
CA PHE A 271 -6.07 9.83 -10.46
C PHE A 271 -6.81 11.16 -10.24
N ILE A 272 -6.08 12.20 -9.83
CA ILE A 272 -6.62 13.57 -9.70
C ILE A 272 -7.11 14.06 -11.07
N GLY A 273 -6.29 13.84 -12.11
CA GLY A 273 -6.59 14.25 -13.47
C GLY A 273 -6.95 15.74 -13.54
N PRO A 274 -8.03 16.12 -14.23
CA PRO A 274 -8.48 17.52 -14.30
C PRO A 274 -9.37 17.95 -13.12
N SER A 275 -9.64 17.09 -12.13
CA SER A 275 -10.60 17.38 -11.06
C SER A 275 -9.98 18.15 -9.89
N ALA A 276 -10.37 19.41 -9.74
CA ALA A 276 -10.00 20.23 -8.59
C ALA A 276 -10.57 19.70 -7.27
N GLU A 277 -11.71 19.03 -7.32
CA GLU A 277 -12.37 18.38 -6.18
C GLU A 277 -11.55 17.18 -5.69
N ARG A 278 -11.14 16.28 -6.59
CA ARG A 278 -10.25 15.16 -6.22
C ARG A 278 -8.92 15.62 -5.63
N SER A 279 -8.37 16.72 -6.14
CA SER A 279 -7.15 17.33 -5.58
C SER A 279 -7.36 17.77 -4.13
N ILE A 280 -8.51 18.40 -3.82
CA ILE A 280 -8.87 18.79 -2.44
C ILE A 280 -9.04 17.54 -1.58
N GLU A 281 -9.78 16.55 -2.05
CA GLU A 281 -10.06 15.33 -1.28
C GLU A 281 -8.77 14.56 -0.93
N VAL A 282 -7.81 14.46 -1.85
CA VAL A 282 -6.48 13.88 -1.60
C VAL A 282 -5.73 14.70 -0.55
N GLN A 283 -5.73 16.03 -0.68
CA GLN A 283 -5.08 16.91 0.30
C GLN A 283 -5.67 16.72 1.70
N GLU A 284 -7.00 16.73 1.82
CA GLU A 284 -7.72 16.59 3.09
C GLU A 284 -7.51 15.22 3.73
N ALA A 285 -7.54 14.15 2.93
CA ALA A 285 -7.31 12.80 3.42
C ALA A 285 -5.89 12.63 3.96
N VAL A 286 -4.87 13.06 3.20
CA VAL A 286 -3.47 13.01 3.63
C VAL A 286 -3.25 13.88 4.86
N GLU A 287 -3.80 15.09 4.90
CA GLU A 287 -3.71 15.99 6.04
C GLU A 287 -4.32 15.38 7.32
N ALA A 288 -5.53 14.85 7.23
CA ALA A 288 -6.22 14.24 8.36
C ALA A 288 -5.37 13.11 8.95
N ILE A 289 -4.77 12.28 8.11
CA ILE A 289 -3.95 11.15 8.54
C ILE A 289 -2.62 11.61 9.14
N CYS A 290 -1.88 12.47 8.44
CA CYS A 290 -0.60 13.01 8.92
C CYS A 290 -0.75 13.71 10.27
N LYS A 291 -1.86 14.43 10.50
CA LYS A 291 -2.12 15.15 11.76
C LYS A 291 -2.53 14.24 12.92
N ASN A 292 -3.30 13.19 12.66
CA ASN A 292 -3.88 12.37 13.72
C ASN A 292 -3.08 11.12 14.02
N ILE A 293 -2.46 10.49 13.02
CA ILE A 293 -1.59 9.32 13.22
C ILE A 293 -0.17 9.74 13.59
N GLY A 294 0.25 10.93 13.12
CA GLY A 294 1.51 11.57 13.46
C GLY A 294 2.71 10.96 12.73
N GLY A 295 3.90 11.09 13.33
CA GLY A 295 5.19 10.64 12.80
C GLY A 295 5.27 9.18 12.33
N LYS A 296 4.32 8.33 12.74
CA LYS A 296 4.34 6.88 12.51
C LYS A 296 3.95 6.48 11.09
N MET A 297 3.28 7.34 10.33
CA MET A 297 2.75 7.00 9.01
C MET A 297 3.26 7.97 7.94
N LEU A 298 3.93 7.43 6.93
CA LEU A 298 4.47 8.17 5.79
C LEU A 298 3.60 7.96 4.55
N PHE A 299 3.27 9.04 3.85
CA PHE A 299 2.69 8.97 2.51
C PHE A 299 3.74 9.25 1.44
N VAL A 300 3.77 8.42 0.41
CA VAL A 300 4.59 8.60 -0.78
C VAL A 300 3.67 8.58 -2.00
N GLY A 301 3.47 9.73 -2.63
CA GLY A 301 2.67 9.86 -3.85
C GLY A 301 3.55 9.99 -5.08
N THR A 302 3.13 9.43 -6.21
CA THR A 302 3.84 9.62 -7.48
C THR A 302 3.04 10.47 -8.49
N GLY A 303 3.76 11.18 -9.35
CA GLY A 303 3.17 11.95 -10.46
C GLY A 303 4.16 12.24 -11.57
N GLN A 304 3.67 12.67 -12.73
CA GLN A 304 4.53 12.99 -13.87
C GLN A 304 5.28 14.32 -13.68
N THR A 305 4.59 15.31 -13.13
CA THR A 305 5.15 16.65 -12.91
C THR A 305 5.55 16.83 -11.45
N ALA A 306 6.55 17.69 -11.22
CA ALA A 306 6.78 18.23 -9.89
C ALA A 306 5.48 18.82 -9.34
N VAL A 307 5.25 18.64 -8.04
CA VAL A 307 4.04 19.15 -7.34
C VAL A 307 3.89 20.68 -7.47
N THR A 308 4.96 21.37 -7.85
CA THR A 308 5.01 22.80 -8.17
C THR A 308 4.56 23.20 -9.57
N GLY A 309 4.54 22.26 -10.51
CA GLY A 309 4.40 22.57 -11.94
C GLY A 309 2.96 22.81 -12.41
N VAL A 310 1.94 22.46 -11.63
CA VAL A 310 0.53 22.49 -12.06
C VAL A 310 -0.37 23.09 -10.97
N ALA A 311 -1.29 23.98 -11.34
CA ALA A 311 -2.19 24.65 -10.40
C ALA A 311 -3.04 23.67 -9.54
N LEU A 312 -3.45 22.54 -10.13
CA LEU A 312 -4.17 21.48 -9.42
C LEU A 312 -3.31 20.79 -8.35
N LEU A 313 -2.00 20.69 -8.55
CA LEU A 313 -1.05 20.11 -7.58
C LEU A 313 -0.55 21.13 -6.56
N ALA A 314 -0.74 22.43 -6.81
CA ALA A 314 -0.32 23.49 -5.89
C ALA A 314 -0.89 23.33 -4.47
N ARG A 315 -2.10 22.78 -4.40
CA ARG A 315 -2.80 22.43 -3.16
C ARG A 315 -2.11 21.33 -2.35
N LEU A 316 -1.47 20.38 -3.04
CA LEU A 316 -0.74 19.28 -2.43
C LEU A 316 0.64 19.72 -1.90
N GLN A 317 1.20 20.83 -2.36
CA GLN A 317 2.54 21.31 -1.96
C GLN A 317 2.69 21.53 -0.46
N GLY A 318 1.61 21.94 0.22
CA GLY A 318 1.61 22.17 1.67
C GLY A 318 1.61 20.90 2.51
N ARG A 319 1.40 19.74 1.88
CA ARG A 319 1.38 18.42 2.54
C ARG A 319 2.54 17.55 2.07
N PHE A 320 2.82 17.57 0.77
CA PHE A 320 3.94 16.92 0.12
C PHE A 320 5.15 17.85 0.05
N THR A 321 5.77 18.07 1.21
CA THR A 321 6.90 19.01 1.34
C THR A 321 8.24 18.37 1.00
N VAL A 322 8.34 17.04 1.03
CA VAL A 322 9.52 16.30 0.57
C VAL A 322 9.36 16.00 -0.92
N ARG A 323 10.31 16.45 -1.74
CA ARG A 323 10.24 16.36 -3.20
C ARG A 323 11.41 15.58 -3.75
N ILE A 324 11.10 14.53 -4.49
CA ILE A 324 12.06 13.65 -5.14
C ILE A 324 11.79 13.75 -6.65
N GLU A 325 12.77 14.21 -7.42
CA GLU A 325 12.63 14.40 -8.86
C GLU A 325 13.58 13.43 -9.58
N LEU A 326 13.00 12.50 -10.36
CA LEU A 326 13.73 11.54 -11.17
C LEU A 326 13.89 12.07 -12.59
N SER A 327 15.10 11.94 -13.16
CA SER A 327 15.49 12.52 -14.44
C SER A 327 15.89 11.46 -15.48
N ASP A 328 16.01 11.84 -16.75
CA ASP A 328 16.40 10.93 -17.85
C ASP A 328 17.80 10.33 -17.65
N ALA A 329 18.70 11.07 -16.99
CA ALA A 329 20.10 10.70 -16.84
C ALA A 329 20.31 9.36 -16.11
N ASP A 330 19.33 8.94 -15.31
CA ASP A 330 19.40 7.74 -14.49
C ASP A 330 19.03 6.47 -15.29
N VAL A 331 18.19 6.59 -16.33
CA VAL A 331 17.79 5.44 -17.17
C VAL A 331 19.00 4.87 -17.90
N ASP A 332 19.86 5.73 -18.44
CA ASP A 332 21.08 5.33 -19.15
C ASP A 332 22.12 4.67 -18.23
N ALA A 333 22.23 5.12 -16.98
CA ALA A 333 23.16 4.55 -15.99
C ALA A 333 22.74 3.13 -15.57
N VAL A 334 21.44 2.94 -15.31
CA VAL A 334 20.86 1.63 -14.97
C VAL A 334 20.97 0.66 -16.15
N ILE A 335 20.64 1.09 -17.37
CA ILE A 335 20.79 0.28 -18.57
C ILE A 335 22.23 -0.22 -18.70
N ARG A 336 23.22 0.66 -18.54
CA ARG A 336 24.63 0.27 -18.64
C ARG A 336 25.03 -0.78 -17.60
N GLN A 337 24.63 -0.64 -16.34
CA GLN A 337 25.03 -1.61 -15.29
C GLN A 337 24.28 -2.95 -15.37
N VAL A 338 23.06 -2.96 -15.90
CA VAL A 338 22.24 -4.19 -15.99
C VAL A 338 22.56 -5.02 -17.24
N ILE A 339 23.11 -4.37 -18.26
CA ILE A 339 23.31 -4.94 -19.60
C ILE A 339 24.80 -5.16 -19.96
N LEU A 340 25.73 -4.33 -19.45
CA LEU A 340 27.18 -4.42 -19.71
C LEU A 340 27.94 -5.07 -18.54
#